data_AF-A0A1F6YS08-F1
#
_entry.id   AF-A0A1F6YS08-F1
#
_cell.length_a   1.000
_cell.length_b   1.000
_cell.length_c   1.000
_cell.angle_alpha   90.00
_cell.angle_beta   90.00
_cell.angle_gamma   90.00
#
_symmetry.space_group_name_H-M   'P 1'
#
loop_
_entity.id
_entity.type
_entity.pdbx_description
1 polymer ?
#
loop_
_entity_poly.entity_id
_entity_poly.type
_entity_poly.pdbx_seq_one_letter_code
_entity_poly.pdbx_strand_id
1 'polypeptide(L)'
;MMLVVSTGVARAENDNNGARLGELKLKAEVKGDRDEVRAEMRLQIETTREEAKQKMETLRERVKEETDKVKARVKEMRIVGREKALERFDNAVERISEWQIKVEAKIAELEAKGVAVATAKDFLATSETKLTAAENKIVEINAVLAVSIDELTAENKTKLRTLAEETQTLVVEAHKALRDAIKSLKDEVRIKIEANAKVEAETEDDEE
;
A
#
# COMPACT_ATOMS: atom_id res chain seq x y z
N MET A 1 -75.48 -9.41 -13.54
CA MET A 1 -74.49 -8.73 -12.67
C MET A 1 -73.28 -9.65 -12.62
N MET A 2 -72.19 -9.39 -13.37
CA MET A 2 -71.11 -8.43 -13.04
C MET A 2 -70.52 -8.71 -11.64
N LEU A 3 -69.23 -8.84 -11.35
CA LEU A 3 -67.94 -8.61 -12.03
C LEU A 3 -66.87 -9.27 -11.10
N VAL A 4 -65.88 -9.99 -11.63
CA VAL A 4 -64.41 -9.70 -11.56
C VAL A 4 -63.59 -10.18 -10.34
N VAL A 5 -62.73 -11.17 -10.65
CA VAL A 5 -61.26 -11.31 -10.42
C VAL A 5 -60.60 -10.51 -9.28
N SER A 6 -59.81 -11.18 -8.43
CA SER A 6 -58.42 -10.76 -8.15
C SER A 6 -57.63 -11.88 -7.46
N THR A 7 -56.63 -12.37 -8.19
CA THR A 7 -55.45 -13.10 -7.69
C THR A 7 -54.61 -12.20 -6.79
N GLY A 8 -53.88 -12.81 -5.85
CA GLY A 8 -53.00 -12.09 -4.94
C GLY A 8 -52.01 -13.00 -4.21
N VAL A 9 -51.21 -13.77 -4.96
CA VAL A 9 -49.96 -14.33 -4.44
C VAL A 9 -48.98 -13.16 -4.31
N ALA A 10 -48.79 -12.68 -3.08
CA ALA A 10 -47.80 -11.67 -2.77
C ALA A 10 -46.40 -12.28 -2.91
N ARG A 11 -45.79 -11.95 -4.05
CA ARG A 11 -44.39 -12.16 -4.41
C ARG A 11 -43.49 -11.47 -3.39
N ALA A 12 -42.81 -12.24 -2.55
CA ALA A 12 -41.73 -11.77 -1.69
C ALA A 12 -40.45 -11.61 -2.53
N GLU A 13 -40.33 -10.52 -3.27
CA GLU A 13 -39.09 -10.09 -3.90
C GLU A 13 -38.93 -8.59 -3.68
N ASN A 14 -38.34 -8.15 -2.56
CA ASN A 14 -37.58 -6.89 -2.58
C ASN A 14 -36.63 -6.54 -1.42
N ASP A 15 -36.37 -7.40 -0.44
CA ASP A 15 -35.50 -6.98 0.70
C ASP A 15 -33.99 -7.02 0.40
N ASN A 16 -33.58 -7.65 -0.71
CA ASN A 16 -32.16 -7.85 -1.02
C ASN A 16 -31.49 -6.65 -1.74
N ASN A 17 -32.29 -5.71 -2.28
CA ASN A 17 -31.77 -4.59 -3.07
C ASN A 17 -31.36 -3.38 -2.21
N GLY A 18 -32.04 -3.18 -1.07
CA GLY A 18 -31.72 -2.11 -0.11
C GLY A 18 -30.40 -2.35 0.63
N ALA A 19 -30.11 -3.60 1.01
CA ALA A 19 -28.85 -3.99 1.65
C ALA A 19 -27.64 -3.79 0.72
N ARG A 20 -27.77 -4.15 -0.57
CA ARG A 20 -26.72 -3.93 -1.58
C ARG A 20 -26.42 -2.45 -1.83
N LEU A 21 -27.44 -1.59 -1.86
CA LEU A 21 -27.28 -0.14 -2.02
C LEU A 21 -26.63 0.52 -0.79
N GLY A 22 -26.96 0.04 0.42
CA GLY A 22 -26.32 0.47 1.66
C GLY A 22 -24.84 0.08 1.72
N GLU A 23 -24.50 -1.17 1.38
CA GLU A 23 -23.12 -1.63 1.31
C GLU A 23 -22.30 -0.91 0.23
N LEU A 24 -22.89 -0.59 -0.92
CA LEU A 24 -22.21 0.16 -1.99
C LEU A 24 -21.91 1.60 -1.59
N LYS A 25 -22.81 2.26 -0.85
CA LYS A 25 -22.56 3.61 -0.30
C LYS A 25 -21.50 3.60 0.78
N LEU A 26 -21.57 2.65 1.73
CA LEU A 26 -20.53 2.48 2.75
C LEU A 26 -19.15 2.18 2.13
N LYS A 27 -19.10 1.34 1.08
CA LYS A 27 -17.86 1.05 0.35
C LYS A 27 -17.32 2.27 -0.39
N ALA A 28 -18.18 3.15 -0.91
CA ALA A 28 -17.76 4.37 -1.58
C ALA A 28 -17.23 5.42 -0.59
N GLU A 29 -17.90 5.61 0.54
CA GLU A 29 -17.42 6.48 1.64
C GLU A 29 -16.10 5.98 2.22
N VAL A 30 -16.00 4.69 2.57
CA VAL A 30 -14.75 4.12 3.10
C VAL A 30 -13.59 4.20 2.10
N LYS A 31 -13.88 4.16 0.79
CA LYS A 31 -12.86 4.35 -0.25
C LYS A 31 -12.44 5.82 -0.37
N GLY A 32 -13.38 6.76 -0.28
CA GLY A 32 -13.10 8.20 -0.22
C GLY A 32 -12.28 8.59 1.01
N ASP A 33 -12.68 8.11 2.18
CA ASP A 33 -11.95 8.33 3.45
C ASP A 33 -10.53 7.76 3.38
N ARG A 34 -10.35 6.59 2.73
CA ARG A 34 -9.03 6.01 2.50
C ARG A 34 -8.15 6.88 1.61
N ASP A 35 -8.72 7.47 0.56
CA ASP A 35 -7.98 8.30 -0.38
C ASP A 35 -7.61 9.65 0.24
N GLU A 36 -8.49 10.25 1.06
CA GLU A 36 -8.21 11.47 1.81
C GLU A 36 -7.16 11.25 2.91
N VAL A 37 -7.28 10.19 3.71
CA VAL A 37 -6.26 9.81 4.70
C VAL A 37 -4.92 9.55 4.03
N ARG A 38 -4.90 8.93 2.84
CA ARG A 38 -3.69 8.78 2.02
C ARG A 38 -3.08 10.12 1.63
N ALA A 39 -3.91 11.06 1.19
CA ALA A 39 -3.45 12.37 0.73
C ALA A 39 -2.87 13.19 1.89
N GLU A 40 -3.54 13.25 3.03
CA GLU A 40 -3.04 13.93 4.22
C GLU A 40 -1.74 13.30 4.74
N MET A 41 -1.70 11.97 4.80
CA MET A 41 -0.51 11.28 5.30
C MET A 41 0.69 11.49 4.37
N ARG A 42 0.48 11.46 3.03
CA ARG A 42 1.52 11.81 2.05
C ARG A 42 2.05 13.22 2.27
N LEU A 43 1.17 14.18 2.51
CA LEU A 43 1.53 15.58 2.68
C LEU A 43 2.34 15.79 3.97
N GLN A 44 1.97 15.12 5.07
CA GLN A 44 2.74 15.12 6.32
C GLN A 44 4.12 14.44 6.18
N ILE A 45 4.18 13.33 5.45
CA ILE A 45 5.44 12.64 5.15
C ILE A 45 6.36 13.54 4.31
N GLU A 46 5.80 14.25 3.34
CA GLU A 46 6.55 15.12 2.44
C GLU A 46 7.12 16.32 3.18
N THR A 47 6.32 16.99 4.02
CA THR A 47 6.80 18.11 4.86
C THR A 47 7.89 17.67 5.82
N THR A 48 7.70 16.56 6.54
CA THR A 48 8.73 16.05 7.46
C THR A 48 10.00 15.58 6.75
N ARG A 49 9.90 15.09 5.50
CA ARG A 49 11.05 14.81 4.63
C ARG A 49 11.82 16.07 4.27
N GLU A 50 11.14 17.14 3.85
CA GLU A 50 11.79 18.38 3.45
C GLU A 50 12.52 19.04 4.62
N GLU A 51 11.91 19.06 5.81
CA GLU A 51 12.56 19.56 7.02
C GLU A 51 13.82 18.75 7.38
N ALA A 52 13.78 17.43 7.22
CA ALA A 52 14.93 16.56 7.46
C ALA A 52 16.05 16.79 6.44
N LYS A 53 15.71 16.98 5.16
CA LYS A 53 16.67 17.31 4.09
C LYS A 53 17.37 18.65 4.36
N GLN A 54 16.61 19.69 4.70
CA GLN A 54 17.19 20.99 5.02
C GLN A 54 18.17 20.89 6.19
N LYS A 55 17.83 20.14 7.24
CA LYS A 55 18.72 19.93 8.40
C LYS A 55 19.97 19.12 8.05
N MET A 56 19.87 18.13 7.16
CA MET A 56 21.02 17.38 6.62
C MET A 56 21.94 18.29 5.79
N GLU A 57 21.38 19.22 5.03
CA GLU A 57 22.16 20.21 4.28
C GLU A 57 22.89 21.18 5.21
N THR A 58 22.21 21.68 6.25
CA THR A 58 22.85 22.51 7.30
C THR A 58 24.00 21.76 8.00
N LEU A 59 23.87 20.44 8.15
CA LEU A 59 24.92 19.59 8.70
C LEU A 59 26.13 19.49 7.81
N ARG A 60 25.93 19.28 6.49
CA ARG A 60 27.02 19.27 5.51
C ARG A 60 27.79 20.58 5.52
N GLU A 61 27.09 21.71 5.65
CA GLU A 61 27.73 23.02 5.77
C GLU A 61 28.58 23.13 7.04
N ARG A 62 28.06 22.75 8.20
CA ARG A 62 28.83 22.71 9.46
C ARG A 62 30.05 21.78 9.40
N VAL A 63 29.98 20.68 8.65
CA VAL A 63 31.13 19.78 8.46
C VAL A 63 32.25 20.44 7.65
N LYS A 64 31.94 21.37 6.73
CA LYS A 64 32.95 22.11 5.97
C LYS A 64 33.74 23.09 6.85
N GLU A 65 33.16 23.53 7.96
CA GLU A 65 33.80 24.42 8.95
C GLU A 65 34.72 23.67 9.93
N GLU A 66 34.69 22.33 9.93
CA GLU A 66 35.53 21.50 10.82
C GLU A 66 36.99 21.51 10.37
N THR A 67 37.87 22.04 11.21
CA THR A 67 39.32 22.16 10.92
C THR A 67 40.07 20.83 10.97
N ASP A 68 39.55 19.85 11.72
CA ASP A 68 40.11 18.51 11.78
C ASP A 68 39.61 17.67 10.59
N LYS A 69 40.49 17.49 9.59
CA LYS A 69 40.19 16.76 8.35
C LYS A 69 39.72 15.32 8.58
N VAL A 70 40.18 14.65 9.64
CA VAL A 70 39.79 13.27 9.95
C VAL A 70 38.38 13.25 10.53
N LYS A 71 38.08 14.15 11.47
CA LYS A 71 36.72 14.29 12.03
C LYS A 71 35.72 14.74 10.97
N ALA A 72 36.09 15.70 10.13
CA ALA A 72 35.27 16.18 9.02
C ALA A 72 34.90 15.02 8.08
N ARG A 73 35.89 14.22 7.65
CA ARG A 73 35.66 13.06 6.77
C ARG A 73 34.76 12.00 7.42
N VAL A 74 34.91 11.74 8.72
CA VAL A 74 34.04 10.78 9.43
C VAL A 74 32.61 11.29 9.55
N LYS A 75 32.41 12.58 9.84
CA LYS A 75 31.08 13.20 9.90
C LYS A 75 30.40 13.17 8.52
N GLU A 76 31.13 13.52 7.47
CA GLU A 76 30.64 13.49 6.08
C GLU A 76 30.18 12.08 5.67
N MET A 77 31.02 11.05 5.89
CA MET A 77 30.65 9.66 5.56
C MET A 77 29.39 9.21 6.31
N ARG A 78 29.20 9.68 7.55
CA ARG A 78 27.99 9.36 8.33
C ARG A 78 26.76 10.05 7.76
N ILE A 79 26.86 11.31 7.37
CA ILE A 79 25.75 12.07 6.75
C ILE A 79 25.36 11.40 5.44
N VAL A 80 26.32 11.19 4.53
CA VAL A 80 26.09 10.54 3.24
C VAL A 80 25.51 9.13 3.41
N GLY A 81 26.00 8.36 4.39
CA GLY A 81 25.47 7.03 4.68
C GLY A 81 24.00 7.05 5.11
N ARG A 82 23.59 8.05 5.89
CA ARG A 82 22.20 8.22 6.36
C ARG A 82 21.28 8.65 5.23
N GLU A 83 21.69 9.65 4.45
CA GLU A 83 20.92 10.12 3.29
C GLU A 83 20.69 8.98 2.30
N LYS A 84 21.73 8.21 2.00
CA LYS A 84 21.61 7.06 1.09
C LYS A 84 20.73 5.94 1.65
N ALA A 85 20.67 5.77 2.96
CA ALA A 85 19.76 4.80 3.58
C ALA A 85 18.30 5.26 3.47
N LEU A 86 18.03 6.54 3.76
CA LEU A 86 16.71 7.13 3.59
C LEU A 86 16.24 7.08 2.13
N GLU A 87 17.09 7.47 1.20
CA GLU A 87 16.82 7.42 -0.24
C GLU A 87 16.42 6.00 -0.70
N ARG A 88 17.08 4.96 -0.16
CA ARG A 88 16.74 3.57 -0.48
C ARG A 88 15.36 3.17 0.04
N PHE A 89 14.98 3.59 1.24
CA PHE A 89 13.65 3.33 1.77
C PHE A 89 12.59 4.09 0.99
N ASP A 90 12.84 5.36 0.67
CA ASP A 90 11.97 6.21 -0.12
C ASP A 90 11.69 5.58 -1.50
N ASN A 91 12.74 5.21 -2.22
CA ASN A 91 12.64 4.55 -3.52
C ASN A 91 11.91 3.20 -3.43
N ALA A 92 12.09 2.45 -2.33
CA ALA A 92 11.39 1.18 -2.15
C ALA A 92 9.89 1.39 -1.92
N VAL A 93 9.51 2.39 -1.11
CA VAL A 93 8.12 2.75 -0.84
C VAL A 93 7.41 3.22 -2.11
N GLU A 94 8.06 4.08 -2.89
CA GLU A 94 7.54 4.59 -4.16
C GLU A 94 7.26 3.45 -5.14
N ARG A 95 8.25 2.56 -5.33
CA ARG A 95 8.09 1.40 -6.23
C ARG A 95 6.95 0.47 -5.82
N ILE A 96 6.79 0.21 -4.52
CA ILE A 96 5.68 -0.64 -4.04
C ILE A 96 4.34 0.07 -4.28
N SER A 97 4.28 1.38 -4.05
CA SER A 97 3.08 2.20 -4.31
C SER A 97 2.66 2.16 -5.78
N GLU A 98 3.61 2.30 -6.70
CA GLU A 98 3.32 2.16 -8.14
C GLU A 98 2.77 0.79 -8.51
N TRP A 99 3.30 -0.27 -7.88
CA TRP A 99 2.81 -1.62 -8.13
C TRP A 99 1.44 -1.87 -7.50
N GLN A 100 1.13 -1.26 -6.35
CA GLN A 100 -0.22 -1.29 -5.77
C GLN A 100 -1.25 -0.74 -6.75
N ILE A 101 -0.98 0.43 -7.34
CA ILE A 101 -1.87 1.04 -8.36
C ILE A 101 -2.07 0.11 -9.57
N LYS A 102 -0.99 -0.52 -10.05
CA LYS A 102 -1.08 -1.48 -11.17
C LYS A 102 -1.91 -2.72 -10.81
N VAL A 103 -1.76 -3.23 -9.59
CA VAL A 103 -2.53 -4.38 -9.09
C VAL A 103 -4.00 -4.00 -8.90
N GLU A 104 -4.30 -2.83 -8.36
CA GLU A 104 -5.67 -2.30 -8.25
C GLU A 104 -6.36 -2.22 -9.61
N ALA A 105 -5.69 -1.67 -10.62
CA ALA A 105 -6.22 -1.60 -11.98
C ALA A 105 -6.51 -3.00 -12.55
N LYS A 106 -5.63 -3.98 -12.28
CA LYS A 106 -5.83 -5.36 -12.72
C LYS A 106 -6.93 -6.08 -11.96
N ILE A 107 -7.08 -5.83 -10.67
CA ILE A 107 -8.22 -6.31 -9.88
C ILE A 107 -9.53 -5.83 -10.51
N ALA A 108 -9.64 -4.54 -10.82
CA ALA A 108 -10.84 -3.97 -11.44
C ALA A 108 -11.14 -4.58 -12.82
N GLU A 109 -10.10 -4.75 -13.65
CA GLU A 109 -10.24 -5.38 -14.98
C GLU A 109 -10.73 -6.84 -14.89
N LEU A 110 -10.17 -7.63 -13.95
CA LEU A 110 -10.52 -9.04 -13.78
C LEU A 110 -11.89 -9.21 -13.10
N GLU A 111 -12.25 -8.32 -12.18
CA GLU A 111 -13.57 -8.28 -11.55
C GLU A 111 -14.66 -7.97 -12.59
N ALA A 112 -14.42 -7.03 -13.50
CA ALA A 112 -15.33 -6.74 -14.61
C ALA A 112 -15.49 -7.95 -15.56
N LYS A 113 -14.44 -8.77 -15.69
CA LYS A 113 -14.48 -10.04 -16.41
C LYS A 113 -15.11 -11.17 -15.57
N GLY A 114 -15.58 -10.92 -14.36
CA GLY A 114 -16.22 -11.90 -13.48
C GLY A 114 -15.25 -12.93 -12.89
N VAL A 115 -13.98 -12.58 -12.71
CA VAL A 115 -13.00 -13.39 -11.95
C VAL A 115 -13.18 -13.06 -10.46
N ALA A 116 -13.06 -14.05 -9.58
CA ALA A 116 -13.09 -13.81 -8.15
C ALA A 116 -11.83 -13.04 -7.71
N VAL A 117 -12.01 -11.91 -7.01
CA VAL A 117 -10.90 -11.02 -6.63
C VAL A 117 -10.81 -10.74 -5.13
N ALA A 118 -11.63 -11.39 -4.30
CA ALA A 118 -11.73 -11.12 -2.87
C ALA A 118 -10.36 -11.29 -2.17
N THR A 119 -9.73 -12.45 -2.33
CA THR A 119 -8.42 -12.77 -1.74
C THR A 119 -7.33 -11.79 -2.19
N ALA A 120 -7.34 -11.38 -3.46
CA ALA A 120 -6.38 -10.40 -3.97
C ALA A 120 -6.56 -9.00 -3.35
N LYS A 121 -7.81 -8.59 -3.09
CA LYS A 121 -8.12 -7.33 -2.38
C LYS A 121 -7.63 -7.37 -0.94
N ASP A 122 -7.76 -8.49 -0.24
CA ASP A 122 -7.29 -8.63 1.14
C ASP A 122 -5.76 -8.54 1.23
N PHE A 123 -5.05 -9.19 0.30
CA PHE A 123 -3.59 -9.08 0.22
C PHE A 123 -3.13 -7.67 -0.16
N LEU A 124 -3.86 -6.99 -1.06
CA LEU A 124 -3.58 -5.59 -1.37
C LEU A 124 -3.75 -4.70 -0.13
N ALA A 125 -4.85 -4.82 0.61
CA ALA A 125 -5.08 -4.06 1.83
C ALA A 125 -3.99 -4.32 2.90
N THR A 126 -3.52 -5.56 2.98
CA THR A 126 -2.38 -5.92 3.84
C THR A 126 -1.10 -5.22 3.39
N SER A 127 -0.82 -5.21 2.07
CA SER A 127 0.32 -4.51 1.48
C SER A 127 0.30 -3.02 1.81
N GLU A 128 -0.86 -2.38 1.68
CA GLU A 128 -1.07 -0.96 1.99
C GLU A 128 -0.78 -0.65 3.45
N THR A 129 -1.38 -1.43 4.35
CA THR A 129 -1.21 -1.26 5.80
C THR A 129 0.27 -1.33 6.19
N LYS A 130 1.00 -2.31 5.64
CA LYS A 130 2.43 -2.49 5.91
C LYS A 130 3.27 -1.37 5.31
N LEU A 131 2.92 -0.88 4.13
CA LEU A 131 3.61 0.23 3.47
C LEU A 131 3.45 1.53 4.27
N THR A 132 2.23 1.85 4.71
CA THR A 132 1.92 2.97 5.60
C THR A 132 2.69 2.89 6.92
N ALA A 133 2.79 1.71 7.52
CA ALA A 133 3.60 1.53 8.71
C ALA A 133 5.09 1.79 8.43
N ALA A 134 5.61 1.38 7.27
CA ALA A 134 6.99 1.67 6.88
C ALA A 134 7.24 3.17 6.69
N GLU A 135 6.30 3.87 6.05
CA GLU A 135 6.35 5.33 5.87
C GLU A 135 6.43 6.06 7.23
N ASN A 136 5.58 5.68 8.19
CA ASN A 136 5.61 6.24 9.53
C ASN A 136 6.97 6.03 10.21
N LYS A 137 7.59 4.86 10.02
CA LYS A 137 8.92 4.57 10.56
C LYS A 137 10.02 5.40 9.88
N ILE A 138 9.92 5.68 8.59
CA ILE A 138 10.82 6.60 7.90
C ILE A 138 10.72 8.01 8.49
N VAL A 139 9.50 8.48 8.80
CA VAL A 139 9.29 9.76 9.51
C VAL A 139 9.95 9.75 10.89
N GLU A 140 9.80 8.67 11.66
CA GLU A 140 10.49 8.53 12.95
C GLU A 140 12.02 8.56 12.81
N ILE A 141 12.58 7.89 11.80
CA ILE A 141 14.02 7.93 11.49
C ILE A 141 14.45 9.37 11.22
N ASN A 142 13.70 10.09 10.37
CA ASN A 142 13.96 11.50 10.05
C ASN A 142 13.92 12.38 11.29
N ALA A 143 12.94 12.18 12.18
CA ALA A 143 12.85 12.92 13.44
C ALA A 143 14.07 12.66 14.34
N VAL A 144 14.52 11.41 14.49
CA VAL A 144 15.72 11.07 15.28
C VAL A 144 16.98 11.68 14.66
N LEU A 145 17.10 11.67 13.34
CA LEU A 145 18.23 12.28 12.64
C LEU A 145 18.23 13.81 12.78
N ALA A 146 17.07 14.45 12.73
CA ALA A 146 16.90 15.89 12.88
C ALA A 146 17.27 16.40 14.27
N VAL A 147 17.14 15.59 15.32
CA VAL A 147 17.55 15.99 16.69
C VAL A 147 18.99 15.57 17.02
N SER A 148 19.59 14.67 16.22
CA SER A 148 20.93 14.11 16.45
C SER A 148 21.98 14.68 15.50
N ILE A 149 21.88 15.99 15.27
CA ILE A 149 22.67 16.75 14.32
C ILE A 149 24.15 16.70 14.70
N ASP A 150 24.51 17.12 15.91
CA ASP A 150 25.92 17.29 16.29
C ASP A 150 26.57 15.96 16.74
N GLU A 151 25.84 15.12 17.47
CA GLU A 151 26.33 13.80 17.88
C GLU A 151 25.19 12.77 18.00
N LEU A 152 25.45 11.57 17.52
CA LEU A 152 24.55 10.43 17.68
C LEU A 152 24.91 9.73 19.00
N THR A 153 24.09 9.94 20.03
CA THR A 153 24.23 9.21 21.31
C THR A 153 24.13 7.70 21.08
N ALA A 154 24.63 6.90 22.01
CA ALA A 154 24.51 5.44 21.93
C ALA A 154 23.04 4.99 21.82
N GLU A 155 22.15 5.68 22.52
CA GLU A 155 20.71 5.46 22.48
C GLU A 155 20.13 5.76 21.08
N ASN A 156 20.45 6.91 20.50
CA ASN A 156 19.96 7.28 19.16
C ASN A 156 20.49 6.35 18.07
N LYS A 157 21.73 5.83 18.22
CA LYS A 157 22.27 4.80 17.32
C LYS A 157 21.46 3.52 17.37
N THR A 158 21.18 3.01 18.56
CA THR A 158 20.39 1.80 18.75
C THR A 158 18.98 2.00 18.19
N LYS A 159 18.35 3.14 18.50
CA LYS A 159 17.02 3.50 17.99
C LYS A 159 16.98 3.55 16.46
N LEU A 160 17.93 4.21 15.82
CA LEU A 160 18.00 4.28 14.35
C LEU A 160 18.17 2.90 13.72
N ARG A 161 18.99 2.03 14.33
CA ARG A 161 19.17 0.66 13.85
C ARG A 161 17.87 -0.13 13.93
N THR A 162 17.20 -0.10 15.08
CA THR A 162 15.92 -0.78 15.27
C THR A 162 14.88 -0.27 14.29
N LEU A 163 14.73 1.04 14.14
CA LEU A 163 13.78 1.63 13.18
C LEU A 163 14.10 1.22 11.74
N ALA A 164 15.38 1.15 11.36
CA ALA A 164 15.77 0.71 10.02
C ALA A 164 15.44 -0.78 9.78
N GLU A 165 15.68 -1.65 10.77
CA GLU A 165 15.36 -3.09 10.70
C GLU A 165 13.83 -3.31 10.64
N GLU A 166 13.06 -2.55 11.41
CA GLU A 166 11.59 -2.54 11.37
C GLU A 166 11.08 -2.05 10.00
N THR A 167 11.60 -0.93 9.50
CA THR A 167 11.24 -0.38 8.18
C THR A 167 11.51 -1.39 7.08
N GLN A 168 12.69 -2.02 7.10
CA GLN A 168 13.06 -3.07 6.14
C GLN A 168 12.07 -4.24 6.19
N THR A 169 11.74 -4.71 7.40
CA THR A 169 10.77 -5.80 7.59
C THR A 169 9.42 -5.45 6.99
N LEU A 170 8.91 -4.26 7.29
CA LEU A 170 7.62 -3.78 6.80
C LEU A 170 7.59 -3.65 5.27
N VAL A 171 8.65 -3.10 4.66
CA VAL A 171 8.79 -3.01 3.20
C VAL A 171 8.79 -4.40 2.55
N VAL A 172 9.50 -5.37 3.14
CA VAL A 172 9.53 -6.75 2.64
C VAL A 172 8.16 -7.42 2.76
N GLU A 173 7.47 -7.23 3.88
CA GLU A 173 6.12 -7.76 4.10
C GLU A 173 5.10 -7.13 3.14
N ALA A 174 5.16 -5.82 2.93
CA ALA A 174 4.32 -5.10 1.97
C ALA A 174 4.49 -5.66 0.55
N HIS A 175 5.75 -5.85 0.12
CA HIS A 175 6.06 -6.44 -1.16
C HIS A 175 5.64 -7.92 -1.27
N LYS A 176 5.80 -8.71 -0.19
CA LYS A 176 5.34 -10.10 -0.15
C LYS A 176 3.82 -10.19 -0.33
N ALA A 177 3.06 -9.41 0.43
CA ALA A 177 1.60 -9.35 0.31
C ALA A 177 1.18 -8.97 -1.12
N LEU A 178 1.89 -8.03 -1.76
CA LEU A 178 1.60 -7.67 -3.16
C LEU A 178 1.83 -8.83 -4.14
N ARG A 179 2.90 -9.62 -3.94
CA ARG A 179 3.15 -10.82 -4.74
C ARG A 179 2.07 -11.87 -4.51
N ASP A 180 1.61 -12.03 -3.28
CA ASP A 180 0.53 -12.96 -2.93
C ASP A 180 -0.81 -12.52 -3.57
N ALA A 181 -1.09 -11.20 -3.63
CA ALA A 181 -2.22 -10.65 -4.39
C ALA A 181 -2.15 -11.02 -5.87
N ILE A 182 -0.99 -10.80 -6.51
CA ILE A 182 -0.79 -11.15 -7.93
C ILE A 182 -0.93 -12.66 -8.15
N LYS A 183 -0.40 -13.49 -7.25
CA LYS A 183 -0.51 -14.94 -7.34
C LYS A 183 -1.97 -15.38 -7.26
N SER A 184 -2.72 -14.87 -6.28
CA SER A 184 -4.14 -15.15 -6.16
C SER A 184 -4.92 -14.79 -7.42
N LEU A 185 -4.65 -13.63 -8.04
CA LEU A 185 -5.29 -13.25 -9.30
C LEU A 185 -4.97 -14.24 -10.44
N LYS A 186 -3.72 -14.69 -10.55
CA LYS A 186 -3.33 -15.66 -11.58
C LYS A 186 -4.02 -17.00 -11.42
N ASP A 187 -4.11 -17.48 -10.18
CA ASP A 187 -4.75 -18.76 -9.87
C ASP A 187 -6.26 -18.69 -10.21
N GLU A 188 -6.93 -17.60 -9.85
CA GLU A 188 -8.36 -17.40 -10.17
C GLU A 188 -8.64 -17.23 -11.67
N VAL A 189 -7.76 -16.53 -12.40
CA VAL A 189 -7.86 -16.46 -13.87
C VAL A 189 -7.72 -17.85 -14.49
N ARG A 190 -6.78 -18.66 -14.01
CA ARG A 190 -6.58 -20.02 -14.51
C ARG A 190 -7.80 -20.90 -14.26
N ILE A 191 -8.35 -20.87 -13.05
CA ILE A 191 -9.59 -21.60 -12.69
C ILE A 191 -10.72 -21.22 -13.64
N LYS A 192 -10.88 -19.93 -13.92
CA LYS A 192 -11.92 -19.46 -14.83
C LYS A 192 -11.74 -19.95 -16.27
N ILE A 193 -10.52 -19.95 -16.78
CA ILE A 193 -10.23 -20.45 -18.14
C ILE A 193 -10.55 -21.95 -18.22
N GLU A 194 -10.12 -22.73 -17.23
CA GLU A 194 -10.38 -24.18 -17.19
C GLU A 194 -11.88 -24.49 -17.06
N ALA A 195 -12.64 -23.67 -16.34
CA ALA A 195 -14.09 -23.80 -16.24
C ALA A 195 -14.78 -23.49 -17.59
N ASN A 196 -14.39 -22.42 -18.26
CA ASN A 196 -14.96 -22.05 -19.56
C ASN A 196 -14.67 -23.12 -20.63
N ALA A 197 -13.45 -23.67 -20.67
CA ALA A 197 -13.08 -24.71 -21.62
C ALA A 197 -13.88 -26.02 -21.44
N LYS A 198 -14.27 -26.36 -20.20
CA LYS A 198 -15.14 -27.52 -19.94
C LYS A 198 -16.57 -27.29 -20.41
N VAL A 199 -17.10 -26.09 -20.21
CA VAL A 199 -18.44 -25.73 -20.68
C VAL A 199 -18.51 -25.79 -22.21
N GLU A 200 -17.48 -25.33 -22.92
CA GLU A 200 -17.41 -25.40 -24.38
C GLU A 200 -17.36 -26.85 -24.89
N ALA A 201 -16.60 -27.74 -24.24
CA ALA A 201 -16.53 -29.15 -24.62
C ALA A 201 -17.84 -29.92 -24.37
N GLU A 202 -18.55 -29.61 -23.28
CA GLU A 202 -19.86 -30.24 -22.99
C GLU A 202 -20.97 -29.78 -23.96
N THR A 203 -20.86 -28.57 -24.52
CA THR A 203 -21.84 -28.07 -25.52
C THR A 203 -21.62 -28.61 -26.92
N GLU A 204 -20.42 -29.07 -27.28
CA GLU A 204 -20.16 -29.67 -28.60
C GLU A 204 -20.59 -31.15 -28.68
N ASP A 205 -20.57 -31.88 -27.56
CA ASP A 205 -21.01 -33.30 -27.49
C ASP A 205 -22.54 -33.46 -27.47
N ASP A 206 -23.32 -32.41 -27.18
CA ASP A 206 -24.80 -32.43 -27.17
C ASP A 206 -25.42 -32.07 -28.55
N GLU A 207 -24.61 -31.72 -29.56
CA GLU A 207 -25.06 -31.36 -30.92
C GLU A 207 -24.83 -32.44 -32.01
N GLU A 208 -24.27 -33.62 -31.68
CA GLU A 208 -24.15 -34.80 -32.59
C GLU A 208 -25.25 -35.86 -32.39
#